data_AF-B8BYA4-F1
#
_entry.id   AF-B8BYA4-F1
#
_cell.length_a   1.000
_cell.length_b   1.000
_cell.length_c   1.000
_cell.angle_alpha   90.00
_cell.angle_beta   90.00
_cell.angle_gamma   90.00
#
_symmetry.space_group_name_H-M   'P 1'
#
loop_
_entity.id
_entity.type
_entity.pdbx_description
1 polymer ?
#
loop_
_entity_poly.entity_id
_entity_poly.type
_entity_poly.pdbx_seq_one_letter_code
_entity_poly.pdbx_strand_id
1 'polypeptide(L)'
;SKSANLSIYEYRLEQAVTRNAHIPEDLAKTGELHLNRREINVEVGRLYLLNNAINLETNLLDTPEEFWEDDRFQPEYERTTKYLDVDSRINILNNRLEVLKNLNQI
;
A
#
# COMPACT_ATOMS: atom_id res chain seq x y z
N SER A 1 -13.69 -11.25 -0.82
CA SER A 1 -13.14 -11.42 0.54
C SER A 1 -12.02 -10.40 0.74
N LYS A 2 -11.76 -9.94 1.98
CA LYS A 2 -10.74 -8.92 2.28
C LYS A 2 -9.36 -9.28 1.70
N SER A 3 -8.97 -10.56 1.79
CA SER A 3 -7.71 -11.06 1.21
C SER A 3 -7.65 -10.91 -0.32
N ALA A 4 -8.75 -11.16 -1.04
CA ALA A 4 -8.79 -11.00 -2.49
C ALA A 4 -8.65 -9.52 -2.90
N ASN A 5 -9.27 -8.60 -2.16
CA ASN A 5 -9.09 -7.16 -2.39
C ASN A 5 -7.65 -6.73 -2.09
N LEU A 6 -7.06 -7.23 -0.99
CA LEU A 6 -5.67 -6.97 -0.65
C LEU A 6 -4.71 -7.44 -1.75
N SER A 7 -4.96 -8.60 -2.36
CA SER A 7 -4.17 -9.08 -3.51
C SER A 7 -4.27 -8.18 -4.75
N ILE A 8 -5.41 -7.53 -4.98
CA ILE A 8 -5.53 -6.53 -6.06
C ILE A 8 -4.66 -5.30 -5.76
N TYR A 9 -4.61 -4.87 -4.50
CA TYR A 9 -3.78 -3.73 -4.10
C TYR A 9 -2.29 -4.06 -4.11
N GLU A 10 -1.90 -5.27 -3.71
CA GLU A 10 -0.54 -5.77 -3.83
C GLU A 10 -0.07 -5.75 -5.28
N TYR A 11 -0.90 -6.25 -6.20
CA TYR A 11 -0.61 -6.20 -7.64
C TYR A 11 -0.46 -4.77 -8.15
N ARG A 12 -1.37 -3.86 -7.75
CA ARG A 12 -1.27 -2.44 -8.13
C ARG A 12 -0.04 -1.74 -7.56
N LEU A 13 0.36 -2.10 -6.33
CA LEU A 13 1.60 -1.59 -5.74
C LEU A 13 2.82 -2.14 -6.47
N GLU A 14 2.83 -3.42 -6.82
CA GLU A 14 3.92 -4.02 -7.60
C GLU A 14 4.08 -3.31 -8.94
N GLN A 15 2.98 -3.04 -9.66
CA GLN A 15 3.02 -2.23 -10.88
C GLN A 15 3.56 -0.81 -10.63
N ALA A 16 3.20 -0.18 -9.52
CA ALA A 16 3.72 1.13 -9.16
C ALA A 16 5.23 1.10 -8.87
N VAL A 17 5.71 0.06 -8.19
CA VAL A 17 7.15 -0.16 -7.94
C VAL A 17 7.89 -0.38 -9.25
N THR A 18 7.44 -1.30 -10.10
CA THR A 18 8.07 -1.56 -11.40
C THR A 18 8.11 -0.31 -12.27
N ARG A 19 7.01 0.45 -12.32
CA ARG A 19 6.94 1.70 -13.10
C ARG A 19 7.95 2.76 -12.61
N ASN A 20 8.17 2.85 -11.29
CA ASN A 20 9.03 3.86 -10.69
C ASN A 20 10.46 3.36 -10.40
N ALA A 21 10.81 2.11 -10.71
CA ALA A 21 12.11 1.51 -10.38
C ALA A 21 13.31 2.23 -11.02
N HIS A 22 13.12 2.79 -12.22
CA HIS A 22 14.15 3.54 -12.94
C HIS A 22 14.55 4.84 -12.22
N ILE A 23 13.67 5.45 -11.43
CA ILE A 23 13.91 6.74 -10.77
C ILE A 23 15.08 6.67 -9.78
N PRO A 24 15.08 5.79 -8.75
CA PRO A 24 16.21 5.65 -7.85
C PRO A 24 17.45 5.07 -8.55
N GLU A 25 17.28 4.22 -9.56
CA GLU A 25 18.41 3.70 -10.34
C GLU A 25 19.14 4.78 -11.13
N ASP A 26 18.41 5.64 -11.83
CA ASP A 26 18.95 6.75 -12.62
C ASP A 26 19.59 7.79 -11.71
N LEU A 27 18.95 8.10 -10.57
CA LEU A 27 19.52 8.98 -9.56
C LEU A 27 20.83 8.42 -8.98
N ALA A 28 20.89 7.11 -8.69
CA ALA A 28 22.11 6.47 -8.19
C ALA A 28 23.23 6.37 -9.24
N LYS A 29 22.88 6.18 -10.52
CA LYS A 29 23.86 6.04 -11.63
C LYS A 29 24.38 7.39 -12.12
N THR A 30 23.50 8.39 -12.21
CA THR A 30 23.78 9.64 -12.93
C THR A 30 23.79 10.87 -12.02
N GLY A 31 23.17 10.80 -10.84
CA GLY A 31 22.96 11.95 -9.97
C GLY A 31 21.87 12.91 -10.47
N GLU A 32 21.22 12.61 -11.59
CA GLU A 32 20.24 13.47 -12.24
C GLU A 32 18.91 12.73 -12.46
N LEU A 33 17.81 13.46 -12.30
CA LEU A 33 16.47 12.98 -12.60
C LEU A 33 16.05 13.46 -13.98
N HIS A 34 15.87 12.52 -14.91
CA HIS A 34 15.35 12.80 -16.25
C HIS A 34 13.81 12.88 -16.28
N LEU A 35 13.20 13.39 -15.21
CA LEU A 35 11.77 13.61 -15.08
C LEU A 35 11.51 15.08 -14.78
N ASN A 36 10.54 15.66 -15.47
CA ASN A 36 10.11 17.02 -15.16
C ASN A 36 9.20 17.02 -13.90
N ARG A 37 9.10 18.19 -13.25
CA ARG A 37 8.31 18.36 -12.02
C ARG A 37 6.84 17.90 -12.18
N ARG A 38 6.26 18.03 -13.38
CA ARG A 38 4.89 17.60 -13.64
C ARG A 38 4.77 16.08 -13.62
N GLU A 39 5.70 15.36 -14.23
CA GLU A 39 5.73 13.90 -14.23
C GLU A 39 5.86 13.35 -12.81
N ILE A 40 6.77 13.95 -12.03
CA ILE A 40 6.95 13.66 -10.61
C ILE A 40 5.64 13.83 -9.84
N ASN A 41 4.99 14.99 -9.98
CA ASN A 41 3.73 15.28 -9.27
C ASN A 41 2.59 14.32 -9.65
N VAL A 42 2.54 13.85 -10.90
CA VAL A 42 1.56 12.86 -11.35
C VAL A 42 1.79 11.50 -10.67
N GLU A 43 3.04 11.03 -10.63
CA GLU A 43 3.35 9.77 -9.93
C GLU A 43 3.09 9.87 -8.43
N VAL A 44 3.44 10.99 -7.81
CA VAL A 44 3.09 11.28 -6.42
C VAL A 44 1.58 11.17 -6.19
N GLY A 45 0.77 11.82 -7.03
CA GLY A 45 -0.70 11.75 -6.94
C GLY A 45 -1.24 10.31 -7.06
N ARG A 46 -0.68 9.52 -7.99
CA ARG A 46 -1.05 8.10 -8.15
C ARG A 46 -0.73 7.26 -6.92
N LEU A 47 0.43 7.50 -6.31
CA LEU A 47 0.85 6.84 -5.08
C LEU A 47 -0.04 7.24 -3.89
N TYR A 48 -0.45 8.50 -3.80
CA TYR A 48 -1.42 8.95 -2.77
C TYR A 48 -2.78 8.29 -2.92
N LEU A 49 -3.31 8.20 -4.14
CA LEU A 49 -4.59 7.52 -4.39
C LEU A 49 -4.53 6.04 -4.03
N LEU A 50 -3.43 5.36 -4.39
CA LEU A 50 -3.24 3.94 -4.04
C LEU A 50 -3.15 3.75 -2.51
N ASN A 51 -2.42 4.62 -1.82
CA ASN A 51 -2.33 4.57 -0.36
C ASN A 51 -3.66 4.81 0.32
N ASN A 52 -4.41 5.81 -0.13
CA ASN A 52 -5.70 6.14 0.45
C ASN A 52 -6.69 4.99 0.24
N ALA A 53 -6.69 4.36 -0.93
CA ALA A 53 -7.51 3.17 -1.19
C ALA A 53 -7.17 2.00 -0.26
N ILE A 54 -5.87 1.70 -0.09
CA ILE A 54 -5.41 0.68 0.86
C ILE A 54 -5.86 1.05 2.27
N ASN A 55 -5.55 2.27 2.73
CA ASN A 55 -5.82 2.72 4.09
C ASN A 55 -7.31 2.80 4.44
N LEU A 56 -8.18 3.18 3.49
CA LEU A 56 -9.63 3.18 3.69
C LEU A 56 -10.18 1.76 3.83
N GLU A 57 -9.66 0.79 3.07
CA GLU A 57 -10.06 -0.61 3.21
C GLU A 57 -9.44 -1.31 4.41
N THR A 58 -8.33 -0.79 4.94
CA THR A 58 -7.68 -1.30 6.16
C THR A 58 -8.17 -0.62 7.43
N ASN A 59 -8.81 0.55 7.39
CA ASN A 59 -9.56 1.08 8.54
C ASN A 59 -10.77 0.20 8.91
N LEU A 60 -11.11 -0.80 8.09
CA LEU A 60 -12.02 -1.90 8.43
C LEU A 60 -11.30 -3.09 9.10
N LEU A 61 -10.06 -2.92 9.59
CA LEU A 61 -9.30 -3.94 10.32
C LEU A 61 -9.63 -4.02 11.81
N ASP A 62 -10.28 -2.99 12.36
CA ASP A 62 -10.90 -3.15 13.67
C ASP A 62 -11.94 -4.27 13.58
N THR A 63 -12.17 -4.94 14.71
CA THR A 63 -13.26 -5.91 14.87
C THR A 63 -14.50 -5.33 14.18
N PRO A 64 -15.01 -5.96 13.11
CA PRO A 64 -16.16 -5.47 12.36
C PRO A 64 -17.28 -5.02 13.32
N GLU A 65 -17.93 -3.89 13.04
CA GLU A 65 -18.97 -3.33 13.93
C GLU A 65 -20.11 -4.33 14.17
N GLU A 66 -20.32 -5.27 13.25
CA GLU A 66 -21.27 -6.36 13.37
C GLU A 66 -21.00 -7.28 14.58
N PHE A 67 -19.75 -7.39 15.03
CA PHE A 67 -19.40 -8.14 16.24
C PHE A 67 -19.70 -7.38 17.54
N TRP A 68 -20.03 -6.08 17.48
CA TRP A 68 -20.47 -5.35 18.67
C TRP A 68 -21.84 -5.82 19.16
N GLU A 69 -22.66 -6.37 18.26
CA GLU A 69 -23.99 -6.93 18.56
C GLU A 69 -23.92 -8.45 18.83
N ASP A 70 -23.05 -9.19 18.14
CA ASP A 70 -22.88 -10.65 18.30
C ASP A 70 -21.45 -11.10 17.95
N ASP A 71 -20.66 -11.44 18.96
CA ASP A 71 -19.22 -11.72 18.86
C ASP A 71 -18.88 -13.21 18.67
N ARG A 72 -19.88 -14.10 18.53
CA ARG A 72 -19.67 -15.56 18.54
C ARG A 72 -18.72 -16.08 17.46
N PHE A 73 -18.54 -15.34 16.37
CA PHE A 73 -17.63 -15.68 15.26
C PHE A 73 -16.36 -14.82 15.21
N GLN A 74 -16.18 -13.90 16.16
CA GLN A 74 -14.98 -13.06 16.24
C GLN A 74 -13.70 -13.89 16.39
N PRO A 75 -13.64 -14.96 17.20
CA PRO A 75 -12.42 -15.78 17.33
C PRO A 75 -12.01 -16.46 16.02
N GLU A 76 -12.97 -16.92 15.21
CA GLU A 76 -12.74 -17.54 13.89
C GLU A 76 -12.27 -16.48 12.87
N TYR A 77 -12.86 -15.28 12.92
CA TYR A 77 -12.46 -14.15 12.11
C TYR A 77 -11.00 -13.73 12.41
N GLU A 78 -10.65 -13.56 13.68
CA GLU A 78 -9.29 -13.21 14.12
C GLU A 78 -8.26 -14.29 13.75
N ARG A 79 -8.62 -15.57 13.87
CA ARG A 79 -7.74 -16.67 13.42
C ARG A 79 -7.52 -16.61 11.91
N THR A 80 -8.55 -16.26 11.14
CA THR A 80 -8.46 -16.18 9.68
C THR A 80 -7.64 -14.98 9.23
N THR A 81 -7.82 -13.81 9.85
CA THR A 81 -7.02 -12.61 9.54
C THR A 81 -5.55 -12.80 9.89
N LYS A 82 -5.28 -13.42 11.05
CA LYS A 82 -3.93 -13.81 11.47
C LYS A 82 -3.30 -14.84 10.53
N TYR A 83 -4.04 -15.87 10.14
CA TYR A 83 -3.55 -16.89 9.19
C TYR A 83 -3.17 -16.29 7.83
N LEU A 84 -3.84 -15.20 7.41
CA LEU A 84 -3.60 -14.52 6.15
C LEU A 84 -2.57 -13.38 6.24
N ASP A 85 -1.93 -13.20 7.40
CA ASP A 85 -0.90 -12.19 7.70
C ASP A 85 -1.28 -10.76 7.25
N VAL A 86 -2.56 -10.41 7.39
CA VAL A 86 -3.12 -9.17 6.84
C VAL A 86 -2.37 -7.94 7.35
N ASP A 87 -2.08 -7.86 8.65
CA ASP A 87 -1.40 -6.72 9.27
C ASP A 87 0.06 -6.57 8.78
N SER A 88 0.78 -7.69 8.68
CA SER A 88 2.16 -7.71 8.19
C SER A 88 2.25 -7.26 6.74
N ARG A 89 1.30 -7.71 5.90
CA ARG A 89 1.21 -7.32 4.50
C ARG A 89 0.96 -5.82 4.35
N ILE A 90 0.06 -5.24 5.15
CA ILE A 90 -0.24 -3.79 5.13
C ILE A 90 0.97 -2.96 5.56
N ASN A 91 1.68 -3.38 6.60
CA ASN A 91 2.91 -2.71 7.03
C ASN A 91 3.97 -2.68 5.92
N ILE A 92 4.14 -3.77 5.18
CA ILE A 92 5.05 -3.82 4.03
C ILE A 92 4.59 -2.87 2.91
N LEU A 93 3.29 -2.81 2.61
CA LEU A 93 2.74 -1.89 1.60
C LEU A 93 3.01 -0.42 1.99
N ASN A 94 2.79 -0.07 3.25
CA ASN A 94 3.02 1.29 3.76
C ASN A 94 4.50 1.68 3.71
N ASN A 95 5.40 0.79 4.15
CA ASN A 95 6.86 1.03 4.10
C ASN A 95 7.37 1.27 2.67
N ARG A 96 6.91 0.45 1.69
CA ARG A 96 7.31 0.60 0.28
C ARG A 96 6.87 1.94 -0.30
N LEU A 97 5.67 2.38 0.05
CA LEU A 97 5.17 3.67 -0.37
C LEU A 97 5.95 4.84 0.24
N GLU A 98 6.33 4.72 1.51
CA GLU A 98 7.10 5.76 2.20
C GLU A 98 8.46 6.00 1.54
N VAL A 99 9.16 4.93 1.13
CA VAL A 99 10.38 5.03 0.34
C VAL A 99 10.16 5.81 -0.97
N LEU A 100 9.06 5.52 -1.68
CA LEU A 100 8.74 6.25 -2.91
C LEU A 100 8.42 7.73 -2.64
N LYS A 101 7.73 8.06 -1.55
CA LYS A 101 7.47 9.45 -1.16
C LYS A 101 8.76 10.20 -0.84
N ASN A 102 9.72 9.55 -0.18
CA ASN A 102 10.99 10.17 0.21
C ASN A 102 11.90 10.47 -0.98
N LEU A 103 11.85 9.66 -2.05
CA LEU A 103 12.56 9.95 -3.31
C LEU A 103 12.08 11.25 -3.99
N ASN A 104 10.88 11.74 -3.67
CA ASN A 104 10.31 12.96 -4.25
C ASN A 104 10.63 14.24 -3.45
N GLN A 105 11.28 14.12 -2.28
CA GLN A 105 11.70 15.25 -1.45
C GLN A 105 13.16 15.67 -1.68
N ILE A 106 13.88 14.93 -2.53
CA ILE A 106 15.21 15.26 -3.06
C ILE A 106 15.03 16.12 -4.32
#